data_AF-A0A965PRH7-F1
#
_entry.id   AF-A0A965PRH7-F1
#
_cell.length_a   1.000
_cell.length_b   1.000
_cell.length_c   1.000
_cell.angle_alpha   90.00
_cell.angle_beta   90.00
_cell.angle_gamma   90.00
#
_symmetry.space_group_name_H-M   'P 1'
#
loop_
_entity.id
_entity.type
_entity.pdbx_description
1 polymer ?
#
loop_
_entity_poly.entity_id
_entity_poly.type
_entity_poly.pdbx_seq_one_letter_code
_entity_poly.pdbx_strand_id
1 'polypeptide(L)' 'MHYCDYLAALLVQGLEKEAQAVIDSWAVDFDLNPDGSYRSSKKTIRVVGKNRIKYKVTIEVDNG' A
#
# COMPACT_ATOMS: atom_id res chain seq x y z
N MET A 1 -6.30 4.96 14.02
CA MET A 1 -6.11 5.62 12.70
C MET A 1 -4.63 5.71 12.31
N HIS A 2 -3.71 6.07 13.23
CA HIS A 2 -2.27 6.25 12.94
C HIS A 2 -1.51 5.12 12.22
N TYR A 3 -1.92 3.86 12.36
CA TYR A 3 -1.19 2.73 11.77
C TYR A 3 -1.25 2.71 10.23
N CYS A 4 -2.44 2.95 9.66
CA CYS A 4 -2.61 2.97 8.20
C CYS A 4 -1.94 4.19 7.58
N ASP A 5 -2.01 5.35 8.25
CA ASP A 5 -1.38 6.60 7.78
C ASP A 5 0.16 6.47 7.79
N TYR A 6 0.72 5.89 8.86
CA TYR A 6 2.14 5.59 8.95
C TYR A 6 2.60 4.62 7.86
N LEU A 7 1.86 3.52 7.64
CA LEU A 7 2.18 2.56 6.60
C LEU A 7 2.10 3.19 5.20
N ALA A 8 1.06 3.98 4.92
CA ALA A 8 0.92 4.69 3.65
C ALA A 8 2.11 5.63 3.41
N ALA A 9 2.56 6.36 4.44
CA ALA A 9 3.70 7.27 4.33
C ALA A 9 5.02 6.54 4.01
N LEU A 10 5.29 5.38 4.63
CA LEU A 10 6.47 4.58 4.32
C LEU A 10 6.46 4.11 2.85
N LEU A 11 5.30 3.66 2.39
CA LEU A 11 5.13 3.12 1.04
C LEU A 11 5.22 4.21 -0.04
N VAL A 12 4.67 5.40 0.21
CA VAL A 12 4.81 6.56 -0.69
C VAL A 12 6.28 7.00 -0.81
N GLN A 13 7.04 6.90 0.28
CA GLN A 13 8.45 7.31 0.31
C GLN A 13 9.43 6.24 -0.21
N GLY A 14 8.95 5.07 -0.65
CA GLY A 14 9.83 3.97 -1.06
C GLY A 14 10.66 3.40 0.10
N LEU A 15 10.08 3.37 1.30
CA LEU A 15 10.67 2.84 2.53
C LEU A 15 10.10 1.45 2.83
N GLU A 16 10.20 0.52 1.87
CA GLU A 16 9.63 -0.82 2.01
C GLU A 16 10.31 -1.65 3.12
N LYS A 17 11.60 -1.39 3.40
CA LYS A 17 12.34 -2.09 4.46
C LYS A 17 11.78 -1.75 5.84
N GLU A 18 11.45 -0.50 6.06
CA GLU A 18 10.85 0.02 7.28
C GLU A 18 9.43 -0.49 7.43
N ALA A 19 8.67 -0.57 6.33
CA ALA A 19 7.34 -1.18 6.33
C ALA A 19 7.39 -2.66 6.76
N GLN A 20 8.43 -3.40 6.34
CA GLN A 20 8.63 -4.80 6.71
C GLN A 20 8.82 -5.01 8.23
N ALA A 21 9.26 -3.98 8.97
CA ALA A 21 9.42 -4.08 10.42
C ALA A 21 8.07 -4.26 11.15
N VAL A 22 6.96 -3.83 10.54
CA VAL A 22 5.62 -3.81 11.15
C VAL A 22 4.60 -4.75 10.48
N ILE A 23 4.87 -5.22 9.25
CA ILE A 23 4.00 -6.16 8.51
C ILE A 23 4.59 -7.58 8.45
N ASP A 24 3.72 -8.59 8.57
CA ASP A 24 4.07 -9.99 8.36
C ASP A 24 4.01 -10.37 6.87
N SER A 25 2.99 -9.87 6.18
CA SER A 25 2.78 -10.13 4.76
C SER A 25 2.00 -9.00 4.10
N TRP A 26 2.14 -8.92 2.78
CA TRP A 26 1.40 -7.97 1.95
C TRP A 26 1.16 -8.50 0.54
N ALA A 27 0.11 -7.98 -0.10
CA ALA A 27 -0.21 -8.17 -1.51
C ALA A 27 -0.58 -6.83 -2.13
N VAL A 28 -0.04 -6.54 -3.31
CA VAL A 28 -0.25 -5.29 -4.04
C VAL A 28 -1.15 -5.57 -5.24
N ASP A 29 -2.23 -4.80 -5.34
CA ASP A 29 -3.13 -4.76 -6.47
C ASP A 29 -2.99 -3.42 -7.19
N PHE A 30 -2.64 -3.49 -8.47
CA PHE A 30 -2.58 -2.34 -9.35
C PHE A 30 -3.89 -2.18 -10.10
N ASP A 31 -4.36 -0.94 -10.24
CA ASP A 31 -5.52 -0.63 -11.08
C ASP A 31 -5.07 -0.51 -12.55
N LEU A 32 -5.13 -1.64 -13.27
CA LEU A 32 -4.67 -1.77 -14.64
C LEU A 32 -5.83 -2.01 -15.62
N ASN A 33 -5.63 -1.55 -16.85
CA ASN A 33 -6.40 -1.98 -18.02
C ASN A 33 -6.02 -3.41 -18.43
N PRO A 34 -6.85 -4.08 -19.27
CA PRO A 34 -6.51 -5.41 -19.80
C PRO A 34 -5.21 -5.47 -20.61
N ASP A 35 -4.76 -4.34 -21.16
CA ASP A 35 -3.49 -4.20 -21.88
C ASP A 35 -2.28 -3.98 -20.95
N GLY A 36 -2.50 -3.90 -19.63
CA GLY A 36 -1.47 -3.67 -18.61
C GLY A 36 -1.15 -2.20 -18.35
N SER A 37 -1.77 -1.23 -19.05
CA SER A 37 -1.62 0.19 -18.75
C SER A 37 -2.34 0.58 -17.46
N TYR A 38 -1.82 1.56 -16.71
CA TYR A 38 -2.46 2.03 -15.48
C TYR A 38 -3.76 2.78 -15.79
N ARG A 39 -4.89 2.35 -15.19
CA ARG A 39 -6.17 3.08 -15.24
C ARG A 39 -6.18 4.32 -14.35
N SER A 40 -5.46 4.24 -13.23
CA SER A 40 -5.28 5.35 -12.30
C SER A 40 -3.95 5.22 -11.57
N SER A 41 -3.55 6.29 -10.87
CA SER A 41 -2.41 6.26 -9.95
C SER A 41 -2.72 5.49 -8.65
N LYS A 42 -3.90 4.86 -8.55
CA LYS A 42 -4.34 4.12 -7.37
C LYS A 42 -3.60 2.79 -7.26
N LYS A 43 -2.98 2.58 -6.11
CA LYS A 43 -2.38 1.32 -5.69
C LYS A 43 -3.11 0.86 -4.44
N THR A 44 -3.66 -0.36 -4.48
CA THR A 44 -4.28 -0.97 -3.30
C THR A 44 -3.33 -2.01 -2.73
N ILE A 45 -3.08 -1.94 -1.43
CA ILE A 45 -2.18 -2.84 -0.74
C ILE A 45 -2.96 -3.45 0.42
N ARG A 46 -2.97 -4.78 0.47
CA ARG A 46 -3.53 -5.55 1.58
C ARG A 46 -2.38 -6.04 2.44
N VAL A 47 -2.34 -5.64 3.71
CA VAL A 47 -1.28 -6.02 4.64
C VAL A 47 -1.82 -6.76 5.86
N VAL A 48 -1.02 -7.67 6.40
CA VAL A 48 -1.26 -8.29 7.70
C VAL A 48 -0.22 -7.76 8.67
N GLY A 49 -0.66 -7.04 9.69
CA GLY A 49 0.23 -6.59 10.76
C GLY A 49 0.65 -7.75 11.66
N LYS A 50 1.75 -7.58 12.40
CA LYS A 50 2.25 -8.57 13.39
C LYS A 50 1.22 -8.99 14.44
N ASN A 51 0.28 -8.09 14.73
CA ASN A 51 -0.88 -8.36 15.60
C ASN A 51 -1.98 -9.22 14.93
N ARG A 52 -1.73 -9.77 13.74
CA ARG A 52 -2.67 -10.52 12.89
C ARG A 52 -3.87 -9.72 12.38
N ILE A 53 -3.87 -8.40 12.54
CA ILE A 53 -4.92 -7.53 11.97
C ILE A 53 -4.65 -7.33 10.48
N LYS A 54 -5.70 -7.47 9.68
CA LYS A 54 -5.66 -7.25 8.23
C LYS A 54 -6.05 -5.81 7.93
N TYR A 55 -5.23 -5.12 7.15
CA TYR A 55 -5.48 -3.75 6.72
C TYR A 55 -5.54 -3.68 5.20
N LYS A 56 -6.39 -2.79 4.68
CA LYS A 56 -6.43 -2.40 3.27
C LYS A 56 -6.01 -0.94 3.20
N VAL A 57 -4.93 -0.66 2.48
CA VAL A 57 -4.38 0.69 2.28
C VAL A 57 -4.48 1.02 0.81
N THR A 58 -5.19 2.08 0.46
CA THR A 58 -5.26 2.60 -0.90
C THR A 58 -4.43 3.88 -0.96
N ILE A 59 -3.47 3.93 -1.86
CA ILE A 59 -2.62 5.09 -2.09
C ILE A 59 -2.98 5.63 -3.47
N GLU A 60 -3.32 6.90 -3.54
CA GLU A 60 -3.56 7.64 -4.79
C GLU A 60 -2.57 8.80 -4.82
N VAL A 61 -1.79 8.87 -5.89
CA VAL A 61 -0.89 10.00 -6.12
C VAL A 61 -1.63 10.97 -7.02
N ASP A 62 -2.03 12.11 -6.45
CA ASP A 62 -2.55 13.24 -7.20
C ASP A 62 -1.37 14.15 -7.59
N ASN A 63 -1.22 14.42 -8.89
CA ASN A 63 -0.15 15.26 -9.42
C ASN A 63 -0.60 16.72 -9.66
N GLY A 64 -1.85 17.06 -9.34
CA GLY A 64 -2.47 18.36 -9.65
C GLY A 64 -3.23 18.38 -10.96
#